data_AF-A0A3G2I5U3-F1
#
_entry.id   AF-A0A3G2I5U3-F1
#
_cell.length_a   1.000
_cell.length_b   1.000
_cell.length_c   1.000
_cell.angle_alpha   90.00
_cell.angle_beta   90.00
_cell.angle_gamma   90.00
#
_symmetry.space_group_name_H-M   'P 1'
#
loop_
_entity.id
_entity.type
_entity.pdbx_description
1 polymer ?
#
loop_
_entity_poly.entity_id
_entity_poly.type
_entity_poly.pdbx_seq_one_letter_code
_entity_poly.pdbx_strand_id
1 'polypeptide(L)'
;MKKKVLTTIFLLVSLVTGIRAKENNGWYLGTRMGWSNFNILEYKNENTTEKNIKDKSGAPLFGLFLGYEFNPYFSFEIENDTTGFSPHLIFQKNQKNTQPNSIQLATKISYPITDDFNIYTRLGGMMFWDNLSSKQELKNIFTKESKLFPNLSLGAEYVFNERFITRFDYTWKNNVEKIMNLSMKPTLGDFVLSFGWKFGKSSINDIFSSYIPESSNQQYVALNENINFPFNSTELKPISNEKLQKLQKEIKNIKSKNIFIMLSGHADKIGNKKYNQKLSEDRAYSIKNYFTSHGISQDKITVQGMGNEFPLTNQICKDISSRPLLISCLAPDRRVEIEVLSD
;
A
#
# COMPACT_ATOMS: atom_id res chain seq x y z
N MET A 1 -23.66 -38.26 12.65
CA MET A 1 -24.08 -37.05 13.39
C MET A 1 -22.95 -36.02 13.34
N LYS A 2 -23.29 -34.79 12.90
CA LYS A 2 -22.65 -33.48 13.16
C LYS A 2 -21.18 -33.33 12.67
N LYS A 3 -20.87 -32.80 11.48
CA LYS A 3 -21.01 -31.38 11.03
C LYS A 3 -20.91 -30.39 12.19
N LYS A 4 -19.76 -29.70 12.33
CA LYS A 4 -19.57 -28.30 12.79
C LYS A 4 -18.11 -28.05 13.22
N VAL A 5 -17.27 -27.54 12.32
CA VAL A 5 -16.08 -26.71 12.68
C VAL A 5 -15.81 -25.59 11.64
N LEU A 6 -16.41 -25.64 10.45
CA LEU A 6 -16.15 -24.65 9.41
C LEU A 6 -17.12 -23.44 9.43
N THR A 7 -17.19 -22.64 10.49
CA THR A 7 -18.07 -21.44 10.49
C THR A 7 -17.61 -20.22 11.32
N THR A 8 -16.36 -20.10 11.77
CA THR A 8 -15.94 -18.93 12.60
C THR A 8 -14.82 -18.05 12.05
N ILE A 9 -14.49 -18.16 10.75
CA ILE A 9 -13.56 -17.22 10.08
C ILE A 9 -14.29 -16.21 9.18
N PHE A 10 -15.60 -16.34 8.95
CA PHE A 10 -16.33 -15.49 8.01
C PHE A 10 -16.98 -14.22 8.59
N LEU A 11 -16.75 -13.89 9.87
CA LEU A 11 -17.48 -12.81 10.56
C LEU A 11 -16.64 -11.56 10.89
N LEU A 12 -15.35 -11.53 10.55
CA LEU A 12 -14.49 -10.34 10.71
C LEU A 12 -14.20 -9.61 9.39
N VAL A 13 -14.58 -10.20 8.25
CA VAL A 13 -14.42 -9.59 6.92
C VAL A 13 -15.57 -8.62 6.59
N SER A 14 -16.68 -8.65 7.34
CA SER A 14 -17.87 -7.84 7.05
C SER A 14 -17.93 -6.47 7.74
N LEU A 15 -16.85 -5.99 8.37
CA LEU A 15 -16.83 -4.70 9.08
C LEU A 15 -16.06 -3.59 8.36
N VAL A 16 -15.56 -3.81 7.14
CA VAL A 16 -14.79 -2.79 6.38
C VAL A 16 -15.54 -2.26 5.15
N THR A 17 -16.87 -2.37 5.11
CA THR A 17 -17.67 -1.68 4.09
C THR A 17 -18.12 -0.33 4.62
N GLY A 18 -17.36 0.73 4.33
CA GLY A 18 -17.84 2.08 4.60
C GLY A 18 -16.81 3.21 4.68
N ILE A 19 -15.51 2.95 4.56
CA ILE A 19 -14.53 4.03 4.56
C ILE A 19 -13.92 4.15 3.17
N ARG A 20 -14.12 5.31 2.55
CA ARG A 20 -13.58 5.67 1.25
C ARG A 20 -12.07 5.78 1.36
N ALA A 21 -11.36 4.66 1.20
CA ALA A 21 -9.91 4.62 1.26
C ALA A 21 -9.31 5.29 0.02
N LYS A 22 -8.38 6.22 0.23
CA LYS A 22 -7.45 6.71 -0.79
C LYS A 22 -6.64 5.49 -1.25
N GLU A 23 -6.60 5.20 -2.56
CA GLU A 23 -5.86 4.06 -3.13
C GLU A 23 -4.36 4.25 -2.87
N ASN A 24 -3.89 3.77 -1.71
CA ASN A 24 -2.49 3.68 -1.34
C ASN A 24 -2.07 2.22 -1.44
N ASN A 25 -1.77 1.79 -2.67
CA ASN A 25 -1.21 0.46 -2.91
C ASN A 25 0.27 0.64 -3.22
N GLY A 26 1.13 -0.17 -2.62
CA GLY A 26 2.56 0.02 -2.80
C GLY A 26 3.41 -0.99 -2.07
N TRP A 27 4.67 -1.07 -2.50
CA TRP A 27 5.68 -1.89 -1.87
C TRP A 27 6.39 -1.10 -0.79
N TYR A 28 6.93 -1.80 0.21
CA TYR A 28 7.83 -1.19 1.18
C TYR A 28 8.88 -2.19 1.60
N LEU A 29 10.09 -1.70 1.86
CA LEU A 29 11.20 -2.52 2.33
C LEU A 29 11.90 -1.81 3.47
N GLY A 30 12.56 -2.57 4.34
CA GLY A 30 13.31 -1.95 5.41
C GLY A 30 14.14 -2.94 6.21
N THR A 31 14.75 -2.40 7.26
CA THR A 31 15.62 -3.09 8.20
C THR A 31 14.92 -3.23 9.55
N ARG A 32 15.16 -4.35 10.22
CA ARG A 32 14.71 -4.69 11.57
C ARG A 32 15.92 -4.78 12.47
N MET A 33 15.82 -4.22 13.67
CA MET A 33 16.80 -4.41 14.73
C MET A 33 16.07 -4.56 16.07
N GLY A 34 16.51 -5.47 16.92
CA GLY A 34 15.74 -5.79 18.10
C GLY A 34 16.49 -6.65 19.10
N TRP A 35 15.74 -7.09 20.10
CA TRP A 35 16.22 -7.99 21.12
C TRP A 35 15.25 -9.17 21.23
N SER A 36 15.77 -10.37 21.03
CA SER A 36 15.03 -11.62 21.16
C SER A 36 15.40 -12.32 22.45
N ASN A 37 14.39 -12.76 23.20
CA ASN A 37 14.58 -13.48 24.45
C ASN A 37 14.25 -14.96 24.26
N PHE A 38 15.13 -15.85 24.72
CA PHE A 38 14.99 -17.30 24.59
C PHE A 38 15.45 -18.02 25.85
N ASN A 39 14.94 -19.23 26.04
CA ASN A 39 15.45 -20.14 27.06
C ASN A 39 16.45 -21.09 26.41
N ILE A 40 17.64 -21.18 27.00
CA ILE A 40 18.62 -22.19 26.63
C ILE A 40 18.18 -23.51 27.28
N LEU A 41 18.15 -24.60 26.50
CA LEU A 41 18.00 -25.97 26.99
C LEU A 41 19.31 -26.71 26.81
N GLU A 42 19.87 -27.19 27.91
CA GLU A 42 21.06 -28.03 27.87
C GLU A 42 20.72 -29.44 27.36
N TYR A 43 21.65 -30.04 26.61
CA TYR A 43 21.53 -31.38 26.05
C TYR A 43 21.50 -32.43 27.17
N LYS A 44 20.51 -33.32 27.15
CA LYS A 44 20.35 -34.37 28.17
C LYS A 44 21.42 -35.45 27.94
N ASN A 45 22.55 -35.36 28.65
CA ASN A 45 23.52 -36.44 28.72
C ASN A 45 23.12 -37.36 29.89
N GLU A 46 22.96 -38.66 29.63
CA GLU A 46 22.25 -39.60 30.52
C GLU A 46 22.88 -39.83 31.91
N ASN A 47 24.04 -39.24 32.25
CA ASN A 47 24.82 -39.69 33.42
C ASN A 47 25.24 -38.63 34.45
N THR A 48 24.63 -37.45 34.52
CA THR A 48 24.93 -36.52 35.64
C THR A 48 23.69 -35.82 36.19
N THR A 49 23.66 -35.76 37.53
CA THR A 49 22.62 -35.23 38.41
C THR A 49 22.14 -33.83 38.02
N GLU A 50 20.81 -33.68 38.06
CA GLU A 50 20.05 -32.52 37.62
C GLU A 50 20.49 -31.21 38.29
N LYS A 51 20.80 -30.20 37.47
CA LYS A 51 20.62 -28.79 37.82
C LYS A 51 19.87 -28.11 36.68
N ASN A 52 18.55 -28.02 36.79
CA ASN A 52 17.70 -27.25 35.88
C ASN A 52 17.96 -25.75 36.09
N ILE A 53 19.02 -25.22 35.47
CA ILE A 53 19.22 -23.77 35.40
C ILE A 53 18.44 -23.28 34.17
N LYS A 54 17.22 -22.78 34.40
CA LYS A 54 16.45 -22.02 33.38
C LYS A 54 17.07 -20.63 33.25
N ASP A 55 18.20 -20.53 32.55
CA ASP A 55 18.76 -19.21 32.24
C ASP A 55 17.99 -18.59 31.08
N LYS A 56 17.27 -17.51 31.40
CA LYS A 56 16.69 -16.60 30.40
C LYS A 56 17.84 -15.86 29.74
N SER A 57 18.04 -16.10 28.46
CA SER A 57 19.08 -15.45 27.68
C SER A 57 18.46 -14.58 26.60
N GLY A 58 19.17 -13.52 26.23
CA GLY A 58 18.76 -12.64 25.15
C GLY A 58 19.87 -12.50 24.12
N ALA A 59 19.49 -12.28 22.87
CA ALA A 59 20.41 -11.93 21.80
C ALA A 59 19.82 -10.81 20.95
N PRO A 60 20.67 -9.92 20.41
CA PRO A 60 20.22 -8.97 19.41
C PRO A 60 19.73 -9.70 18.15
N LEU A 61 18.71 -9.11 17.54
CA LEU A 61 18.08 -9.56 16.32
C LEU A 61 18.30 -8.48 15.25
N PHE A 62 18.70 -8.89 14.06
CA PHE A 62 18.81 -8.02 12.89
C PHE A 62 18.12 -8.67 11.71
N GLY A 63 17.46 -7.89 10.88
CA GLY A 63 16.67 -8.46 9.78
C GLY A 63 16.32 -7.47 8.70
N LEU A 64 15.72 -7.99 7.63
CA LEU A 64 15.08 -7.20 6.60
C LEU A 64 13.61 -7.59 6.50
N PHE A 65 12.80 -6.65 6.04
CA PHE A 65 11.41 -6.92 5.67
C PHE A 65 11.09 -6.34 4.30
N LEU A 66 10.20 -7.04 3.60
CA LEU A 66 9.56 -6.59 2.38
C LEU A 66 8.07 -6.80 2.55
N GLY A 67 7.26 -5.79 2.24
CA GLY A 67 5.82 -5.91 2.30
C GLY A 67 5.13 -5.21 1.14
N TYR A 68 3.89 -5.63 0.93
CA TYR A 68 2.99 -5.03 -0.04
C TYR A 68 1.70 -4.59 0.67
N GLU A 69 1.41 -3.29 0.57
CA GLU A 69 0.21 -2.66 1.09
C GLU A 69 -0.88 -2.75 0.01
N PHE A 70 -1.97 -3.46 0.30
CA PHE A 70 -3.12 -3.57 -0.62
C PHE A 70 -4.13 -2.44 -0.42
N ASN A 71 -4.18 -1.92 0.81
CA ASN A 71 -4.97 -0.77 1.23
C ASN A 71 -4.42 -0.30 2.60
N PRO A 72 -4.88 0.85 3.13
CA PRO A 72 -4.38 1.39 4.40
C PRO A 72 -4.55 0.46 5.62
N TYR A 73 -5.41 -0.57 5.52
CA TYR A 73 -5.71 -1.48 6.62
C TYR A 73 -5.04 -2.84 6.49
N PHE A 74 -4.63 -3.25 5.29
CA PHE A 74 -4.22 -4.62 5.01
C PHE A 74 -2.93 -4.68 4.19
N SER A 75 -1.96 -5.43 4.69
CA SER A 75 -0.68 -5.65 4.02
C SER A 75 -0.21 -7.10 4.20
N PHE A 76 0.61 -7.56 3.26
CA PHE A 76 1.31 -8.84 3.38
C PHE A 76 2.81 -8.59 3.49
N GLU A 77 3.48 -9.27 4.42
CA GLU A 77 4.89 -9.08 4.75
C GLU A 77 5.67 -10.39 4.71
N ILE A 78 6.88 -10.32 4.17
CA ILE A 78 7.93 -11.33 4.31
C ILE A 78 9.12 -10.71 5.03
N GLU A 79 9.65 -11.42 6.02
CA GLU A 79 10.75 -10.94 6.85
C GLU A 79 11.81 -12.02 7.00
N ASN A 80 13.07 -11.61 7.04
CA ASN A 80 14.16 -12.48 7.43
C ASN A 80 14.82 -11.88 8.67
N ASP A 81 15.00 -12.70 9.69
CA ASP A 81 15.68 -12.29 10.92
C ASP A 81 16.87 -13.21 11.15
N THR A 82 18.02 -12.63 11.47
CA THR A 82 19.19 -13.31 12.00
C THR A 82 19.35 -12.92 13.46
N THR A 83 19.45 -13.91 14.32
CA THR A 83 19.76 -13.67 15.74
C THR A 83 21.25 -13.84 15.94
N GLY A 84 21.93 -12.74 16.29
CA GLY A 84 23.39 -12.65 16.34
C GLY A 84 23.87 -12.44 17.76
N PHE A 85 25.05 -12.98 18.08
CA PHE A 85 25.92 -12.62 19.21
C PHE A 85 25.24 -12.22 20.54
N SER A 86 25.05 -13.18 21.44
CA SER A 86 24.87 -12.85 22.86
C SER A 86 26.24 -12.56 23.49
N PRO A 87 26.54 -11.34 23.97
CA PRO A 87 27.83 -11.02 24.57
C PRO A 87 28.15 -11.87 25.81
N HIS A 88 27.11 -12.39 26.48
CA HIS A 88 27.28 -13.22 27.68
C HIS A 88 27.87 -14.60 27.38
N LEU A 89 27.66 -15.13 26.17
CA LEU A 89 28.17 -16.44 25.75
C LEU A 89 29.63 -16.41 25.27
N ILE A 90 30.25 -15.23 25.15
CA ILE A 90 31.67 -15.07 24.76
C ILE A 90 32.62 -15.69 25.81
N PHE A 91 32.20 -15.81 27.06
CA PHE A 91 33.03 -16.34 28.14
C PHE A 91 32.88 -17.85 28.41
N GLN A 92 31.96 -18.55 27.71
CA GLN A 92 31.80 -20.00 27.84
C GLN A 92 32.33 -20.73 26.60
N LYS A 93 33.61 -21.14 26.68
CA LYS A 93 34.46 -21.66 25.59
C LYS A 93 34.00 -22.98 24.93
N ASN A 94 32.80 -23.50 25.21
CA ASN A 94 32.39 -24.86 24.84
C ASN A 94 30.96 -25.05 24.31
N GLN A 95 30.18 -23.98 24.05
CA GLN A 95 28.88 -24.14 23.39
C GLN A 95 29.00 -23.83 21.89
N LYS A 96 28.48 -24.74 21.04
CA LYS A 96 28.33 -24.50 19.59
C LYS A 96 27.58 -23.18 19.39
N ASN A 97 28.20 -22.24 18.67
CA ASN A 97 27.55 -21.02 18.20
C ASN A 97 26.46 -21.40 17.18
N THR A 98 25.27 -21.73 17.66
CA THR A 98 24.08 -21.86 16.81
C THR A 98 23.50 -20.46 16.66
N GLN A 99 23.57 -19.90 15.45
CA GLN A 99 22.90 -18.65 15.11
C GLN A 99 21.60 -19.01 14.37
N PRO A 100 20.45 -19.04 15.06
CA PRO A 100 19.21 -19.34 14.38
C PRO A 100 18.84 -18.16 13.49
N ASN A 101 18.60 -18.49 12.23
CA ASN A 101 18.02 -17.60 11.25
C ASN A 101 16.55 -17.98 11.09
N SER A 102 15.70 -17.01 10.78
CA SER A 102 14.29 -17.24 10.53
C SER A 102 13.78 -16.48 9.33
N ILE A 103 12.78 -17.07 8.68
CA ILE A 103 11.90 -16.37 7.74
C ILE A 103 10.49 -16.33 8.32
N GLN A 104 9.82 -15.20 8.16
CA GLN A 104 8.45 -14.99 8.60
C GLN A 104 7.61 -14.54 7.41
N LEU A 105 6.42 -15.11 7.30
CA LEU A 105 5.36 -14.66 6.40
C LEU A 105 4.18 -14.25 7.27
N ALA A 106 3.76 -12.98 7.17
CA ALA A 106 2.70 -12.45 8.01
C ALA A 106 1.72 -11.56 7.24
N THR A 107 0.45 -11.66 7.60
CA THR A 107 -0.55 -10.64 7.27
C THR A 107 -0.52 -9.56 8.33
N LYS A 108 -0.38 -8.30 7.92
CA LYS A 108 -0.44 -7.12 8.78
C LYS A 108 -1.79 -6.43 8.60
N ILE A 109 -2.47 -6.20 9.72
CA ILE A 109 -3.71 -5.45 9.81
C ILE A 109 -3.42 -4.16 10.56
N SER A 110 -3.57 -3.03 9.89
CA SER A 110 -3.27 -1.70 10.43
C SER A 110 -4.56 -0.92 10.68
N TYR A 111 -4.57 -0.14 11.75
CA TYR A 111 -5.63 0.79 12.10
C TYR A 111 -5.02 2.20 12.19
N PRO A 112 -5.37 3.11 11.27
CA PRO A 112 -4.88 4.49 11.31
C PRO A 112 -5.55 5.24 12.45
N ILE A 113 -4.75 5.70 13.42
CA ILE A 113 -5.22 6.58 14.49
C ILE A 113 -5.16 8.03 14.02
N THR A 114 -4.09 8.38 13.31
CA THR A 114 -3.93 9.65 12.61
C THR A 114 -3.44 9.38 11.18
N ASP A 115 -3.27 10.42 10.36
CA ASP A 115 -2.78 10.27 8.99
C ASP A 115 -1.36 9.67 8.91
N ASP A 116 -0.55 9.89 9.94
CA ASP A 116 0.86 9.43 10.00
C ASP A 116 1.10 8.32 11.03
N PHE A 117 0.14 8.04 11.93
CA PHE A 117 0.32 7.07 13.02
C PHE A 117 -0.69 5.93 12.95
N ASN A 118 -0.16 4.72 12.86
CA ASN A 118 -0.93 3.48 12.74
C ASN A 118 -0.61 2.57 13.92
N ILE A 119 -1.64 1.98 14.53
CA ILE A 119 -1.46 0.78 15.35
C ILE A 119 -1.73 -0.43 14.47
N TYR A 120 -0.93 -1.47 14.59
CA TYR A 120 -1.10 -2.65 13.76
C TYR A 120 -0.89 -3.95 14.54
N THR A 121 -1.50 -5.00 14.00
CA THR A 121 -1.29 -6.38 14.43
C THR A 121 -0.80 -7.21 13.26
N ARG A 122 0.09 -8.17 13.52
CA ARG A 122 0.63 -9.07 12.49
C ARG A 122 0.41 -10.50 12.92
N LEU A 123 -0.18 -11.28 12.02
CA LEU A 123 -0.47 -12.68 12.22
C LEU A 123 0.25 -13.46 11.13
N GLY A 124 1.13 -14.38 11.52
CA GLY A 124 1.98 -15.04 10.56
C GLY A 124 2.49 -16.40 11.00
N GLY A 125 3.30 -16.97 10.12
CA GLY A 125 4.05 -18.17 10.36
C GLY A 125 5.54 -17.90 10.16
N MET A 126 6.35 -18.43 11.06
CA MET A 126 7.80 -18.30 11.05
C MET A 126 8.43 -19.68 10.93
N MET A 127 9.51 -19.78 10.17
CA MET A 127 10.34 -20.98 10.06
C MET A 127 11.75 -20.65 10.53
N PHE A 128 12.40 -21.56 11.23
CA PHE A 128 13.78 -21.42 11.71
C PHE A 128 14.70 -22.41 11.00
N TRP A 129 15.96 -22.03 10.84
CA TRP A 129 17.04 -22.93 10.45
C TRP A 129 18.34 -22.57 11.18
N ASP A 130 19.20 -23.56 11.36
CA ASP A 130 20.54 -23.40 11.95
C ASP A 130 21.59 -23.34 10.82
N ASN A 131 22.59 -22.47 10.98
CA ASN A 131 23.81 -22.29 10.17
C ASN A 131 23.87 -22.89 8.73
N LEU A 132 23.75 -22.05 7.68
CA LEU A 132 24.01 -22.43 6.28
C LEU A 132 25.52 -22.58 6.00
N SER A 133 26.09 -23.75 6.27
CA SER A 133 27.48 -24.06 5.86
C SER A 133 27.57 -25.02 4.65
N SER A 134 26.44 -25.58 4.19
CA SER A 134 26.42 -26.60 3.13
C SER A 134 25.39 -26.30 2.03
N LYS A 135 25.83 -26.31 0.76
CA LYS A 135 24.96 -26.19 -0.45
C LYS A 135 23.86 -27.26 -0.53
N GLN A 136 23.97 -28.34 0.25
CA GLN A 136 23.05 -29.47 0.23
C GLN A 136 21.77 -29.22 1.05
N GLU A 137 21.78 -28.25 1.99
CA GLU A 137 20.65 -27.96 2.88
C GLU A 137 19.62 -26.99 2.28
N LEU A 138 19.98 -26.18 1.28
CA LEU A 138 19.02 -25.33 0.54
C LEU A 138 17.91 -26.17 -0.13
N LYS A 139 18.23 -27.40 -0.56
CA LYS A 139 17.26 -28.33 -1.14
C LYS A 139 16.31 -28.88 -0.07
N ASN A 140 16.74 -28.94 1.19
CA ASN A 140 15.96 -29.46 2.31
C ASN A 140 14.99 -28.43 2.92
N ILE A 141 15.17 -27.14 2.63
CA ILE A 141 14.24 -26.07 3.07
C ILE A 141 12.81 -26.31 2.55
N PHE A 142 12.70 -26.87 1.34
CA PHE A 142 11.43 -27.23 0.70
C PHE A 142 11.01 -28.69 0.91
N THR A 143 11.82 -29.51 1.60
CA THR A 143 11.47 -30.91 1.90
C THR A 143 11.02 -31.06 3.35
N LYS A 144 9.70 -31.17 3.54
CA LYS A 144 8.92 -31.88 4.58
C LYS A 144 9.26 -31.80 6.08
N GLU A 145 10.43 -31.33 6.53
CA GLU A 145 10.83 -31.30 7.94
C GLU A 145 10.89 -29.87 8.55
N SER A 146 10.83 -28.84 7.71
CA SER A 146 10.70 -27.44 8.14
C SER A 146 9.29 -27.18 8.67
N LYS A 147 9.17 -26.93 9.98
CA LYS A 147 7.88 -26.72 10.66
C LYS A 147 7.56 -25.23 10.77
N LEU A 148 6.33 -24.87 10.42
CA LEU A 148 5.80 -23.50 10.53
C LEU A 148 5.36 -23.23 11.97
N PHE A 149 5.85 -22.13 12.57
CA PHE A 149 5.49 -21.68 13.91
C PHE A 149 4.57 -20.46 13.82
N PRO A 150 3.35 -20.51 14.36
CA PRO A 150 2.49 -19.34 14.38
C PRO A 150 3.07 -18.26 15.29
N ASN A 151 2.96 -17.01 14.85
CA ASN A 151 3.33 -15.86 15.66
C ASN A 151 2.29 -14.74 15.56
N LEU A 152 2.28 -13.90 16.58
CA LEU A 152 1.44 -12.72 16.68
C LEU A 152 2.34 -11.55 17.07
N SER A 153 2.23 -10.44 16.35
CA SER A 153 2.95 -9.21 16.68
C SER A 153 1.96 -8.08 16.89
N LEU A 154 2.24 -7.21 17.84
CA LEU A 154 1.51 -5.96 18.02
C LEU A 154 2.51 -4.82 18.00
N GLY A 155 2.22 -3.78 17.23
CA GLY A 155 3.13 -2.68 17.06
C GLY A 155 2.46 -1.37 16.69
N ALA A 156 3.27 -0.33 16.71
CA ALA A 156 2.94 0.99 16.23
C ALA A 156 3.86 1.35 15.07
N GLU A 157 3.31 2.00 14.06
CA GLU A 157 4.02 2.52 12.89
C GLU A 157 3.79 4.02 12.80
N TYR A 158 4.88 4.76 12.58
CA TYR A 158 4.84 6.17 12.25
C TYR A 158 5.42 6.38 10.85
N VAL A 159 4.70 7.10 10.00
CA VAL A 159 5.08 7.39 8.62
C VAL A 159 5.60 8.82 8.53
N PHE A 160 6.90 8.97 8.28
CA PHE A 160 7.54 10.26 8.01
C PHE A 160 7.56 10.56 6.51
N ASN A 161 7.27 11.81 6.15
CA ASN A 161 7.39 12.32 4.79
C ASN A 161 6.72 11.41 3.76
N GLU A 162 5.59 10.79 4.13
CA GLU A 162 4.80 9.91 3.28
C GLU A 162 5.50 8.65 2.73
N ARG A 163 6.79 8.44 3.03
CA ARG A 163 7.65 7.40 2.43
C ARG A 163 8.50 6.67 3.46
N PHE A 164 9.09 7.38 4.42
CA PHE A 164 9.92 6.76 5.44
C PHE A 164 9.02 6.24 6.56
N ILE A 165 9.25 5.02 7.03
CA ILE A 165 8.45 4.40 8.08
C ILE A 165 9.35 3.97 9.22
N THR A 166 8.89 4.24 10.44
CA THR A 166 9.49 3.74 11.66
C THR A 166 8.45 2.90 12.39
N ARG A 167 8.84 1.71 12.83
CA ARG A 167 7.94 0.78 13.53
C ARG A 167 8.54 0.32 14.82
N PHE A 168 7.70 0.17 15.82
CA PHE A 168 8.04 -0.51 17.06
C PHE A 168 7.04 -1.63 17.28
N ASP A 169 7.49 -2.88 17.31
CA ASP A 169 6.64 -4.05 17.52
C ASP A 169 7.18 -5.00 18.58
N TYR A 170 6.24 -5.64 19.26
CA TYR A 170 6.50 -6.78 20.12
C TYR A 170 5.90 -8.04 19.51
N THR A 171 6.75 -9.04 19.27
CA THR A 171 6.36 -10.30 18.63
C THR A 171 6.27 -11.42 19.65
N TRP A 172 5.07 -11.91 19.93
CA TRP A 172 4.85 -13.14 20.70
C TRP A 172 5.03 -14.37 19.81
N LYS A 173 5.90 -15.27 20.26
CA LYS A 173 6.11 -16.61 19.69
C LYS A 173 5.41 -17.61 20.60
N ASN A 174 4.34 -18.25 20.13
CA ASN A 174 3.57 -19.14 21.00
C ASN A 174 4.37 -20.42 21.33
N ASN A 175 4.16 -20.95 22.53
CA ASN A 175 5.03 -21.92 23.19
C ASN A 175 5.20 -23.21 22.37
N VAL A 176 6.43 -23.44 21.89
CA VAL A 176 6.82 -24.64 21.12
C VAL A 176 7.08 -25.79 22.09
N GLU A 177 6.02 -26.40 22.62
CA GLU A 177 6.20 -27.32 23.76
C GLU A 177 6.65 -28.74 23.39
N LYS A 178 6.62 -29.18 22.12
CA LYS A 178 6.79 -30.63 21.85
C LYS A 178 7.59 -31.11 20.63
N ILE A 179 8.19 -30.26 19.80
CA ILE A 179 8.37 -30.68 18.39
C ILE A 179 9.79 -30.51 17.77
N MET A 180 10.80 -29.97 18.47
CA MET A 180 12.19 -29.97 17.98
C MET A 180 13.21 -30.24 19.10
N ASN A 181 14.20 -31.10 18.82
CA ASN A 181 15.47 -31.19 19.56
C ASN A 181 16.35 -29.97 19.25
N LEU A 182 15.80 -28.76 19.35
CA LEU A 182 16.58 -27.53 19.30
C LEU A 182 17.00 -27.19 20.74
N SER A 183 18.27 -26.85 20.94
CA SER A 183 18.82 -26.44 22.24
C SER A 183 18.26 -25.11 22.77
N MET A 184 17.28 -24.51 22.10
CA MET A 184 16.73 -23.18 22.43
C MET A 184 15.20 -23.19 22.26
N LYS A 185 14.46 -22.82 23.32
CA LYS A 185 13.01 -22.58 23.27
C LYS A 185 12.74 -21.07 23.26
N PRO A 186 12.15 -20.49 22.21
CA PRO A 186 11.71 -19.10 22.24
C PRO A 186 10.46 -19.00 23.12
N THR A 187 10.62 -18.59 24.38
CA THR A 187 9.50 -18.46 25.33
C THR A 187 9.17 -17.02 25.67
N LEU A 188 9.96 -16.07 25.19
CA LEU A 188 9.80 -14.65 25.47
C LEU A 188 9.77 -13.94 24.11
N GLY A 189 8.89 -12.96 23.98
CA GLY A 189 8.71 -12.26 22.71
C GLY A 189 9.90 -11.37 22.35
N ASP A 190 9.91 -10.94 21.09
CA ASP A 190 10.96 -10.05 20.58
C ASP A 190 10.49 -8.61 20.64
N PHE A 191 11.35 -7.71 21.09
CA PHE A 191 11.17 -6.27 20.90
C PHE A 191 11.93 -5.85 19.64
N VAL A 192 11.24 -5.24 18.67
CA VAL A 192 11.81 -4.88 17.38
C VAL A 192 11.53 -3.42 17.07
N LEU A 193 12.58 -2.71 16.67
CA LEU A 193 12.53 -1.40 16.05
C LEU A 193 12.88 -1.58 14.57
N SER A 194 12.02 -1.06 13.69
CA SER A 194 12.20 -1.18 12.25
C SER A 194 12.21 0.19 11.59
N PHE A 195 13.04 0.33 10.56
CA PHE A 195 13.08 1.49 9.69
C PHE A 195 12.89 1.02 8.25
N GLY A 196 12.04 1.68 7.48
CA GLY A 196 11.74 1.28 6.13
C GLY A 196 11.38 2.42 5.20
N TRP A 197 11.20 2.08 3.94
CA TRP A 197 10.88 3.00 2.87
C TRP A 197 9.75 2.42 2.02
N LYS A 198 8.67 3.19 1.83
CA LYS A 198 7.57 2.89 0.91
C LYS A 198 7.92 3.40 -0.49
N PHE A 199 7.75 2.54 -1.49
CA PHE A 199 7.98 2.82 -2.90
C PHE A 199 6.86 2.25 -3.76
N GLY A 200 6.68 2.78 -4.97
CA GLY A 200 5.60 2.37 -5.84
C GLY A 200 4.25 3.02 -5.51
N LYS A 201 4.24 4.22 -4.90
CA LYS A 201 3.11 5.14 -5.04
C LYS A 201 2.97 5.48 -6.53
N SER A 202 2.30 4.66 -7.31
CA SER A 202 1.73 5.08 -8.59
C SER A 202 0.43 5.81 -8.31
N SER A 203 0.55 6.93 -7.60
CA SER A 203 -0.42 7.99 -7.70
C SER A 203 -0.30 8.48 -9.14
N ILE A 204 -1.33 8.23 -9.96
CA ILE A 204 -1.41 8.86 -11.29
C ILE A 204 -1.25 10.39 -11.13
N ASN A 205 -1.66 10.93 -9.97
CA ASN A 205 -1.46 12.33 -9.60
C ASN A 205 0.03 12.71 -9.37
N ASP A 206 0.94 11.79 -9.04
CA ASP A 206 2.37 12.11 -8.83
C ASP A 206 3.10 12.32 -10.17
N ILE A 207 2.63 11.65 -11.23
CA ILE A 207 3.10 11.86 -12.61
C ILE A 207 2.67 13.26 -13.10
N PHE A 208 1.54 13.77 -12.62
CA PHE A 208 1.06 15.12 -12.92
C PHE A 208 1.54 16.19 -11.91
N SER A 209 1.91 15.80 -10.69
CA SER A 209 2.36 16.72 -9.61
C SER A 209 3.83 17.10 -9.74
N SER A 210 4.67 16.23 -10.32
CA SER A 210 6.11 16.50 -10.49
C SER A 210 6.44 17.57 -11.55
N TYR A 211 5.42 18.16 -12.19
CA TYR A 211 5.58 19.32 -13.08
C TYR A 211 4.98 20.63 -12.51
N ILE A 212 4.57 20.65 -11.23
CA ILE A 212 4.16 21.90 -10.57
C ILE A 212 5.41 22.46 -9.87
N PRO A 213 5.99 23.57 -10.35
CA PRO A 213 7.10 24.20 -9.64
C PRO A 213 6.63 24.63 -8.24
N GLU A 214 7.43 24.28 -7.23
CA GLU A 214 7.34 24.84 -5.87
C GLU A 214 7.38 26.36 -5.95
N SER A 215 6.22 27.01 -5.92
CA SER A 215 6.13 28.45 -5.76
C SER A 215 4.82 28.85 -5.07
N SER A 216 5.01 29.40 -3.87
CA SER A 216 4.05 30.11 -3.01
C SER A 216 3.14 29.26 -2.12
N ASN A 217 3.29 29.49 -0.81
CA ASN A 217 2.36 29.10 0.26
C ASN A 217 1.04 29.88 0.12
N GLN A 218 0.30 29.65 -0.96
CA GLN A 218 -1.11 30.01 -1.04
C GLN A 218 -1.91 28.70 -1.00
N GLN A 219 -2.91 28.65 -0.12
CA GLN A 219 -3.73 27.47 0.08
C GLN A 219 -4.70 27.36 -1.09
N TYR A 220 -4.22 26.87 -2.23
CA TYR A 220 -5.05 26.74 -3.42
C TYR A 220 -6.15 25.71 -3.19
N VAL A 221 -7.41 26.10 -3.37
CA VAL A 221 -8.51 25.14 -3.44
C VAL A 221 -8.55 24.60 -4.86
N ALA A 222 -8.19 23.31 -5.01
CA ALA A 222 -8.28 22.59 -6.28
C ALA A 222 -9.58 21.78 -6.33
N LEU A 223 -10.51 22.13 -7.23
CA LEU A 223 -11.69 21.31 -7.54
C LEU A 223 -11.49 20.66 -8.90
N ASN A 224 -11.61 19.32 -8.94
CA ASN A 224 -11.42 18.54 -10.16
C ASN A 224 -12.71 17.76 -10.47
N GLU A 225 -13.25 17.93 -11.69
CA GLU A 225 -14.45 17.22 -12.14
C GLU A 225 -14.33 16.82 -13.61
N ASN A 226 -14.89 15.65 -13.96
CA ASN A 226 -14.87 15.12 -15.32
C ASN A 226 -16.27 15.06 -15.92
N ILE A 227 -16.42 15.60 -17.14
CA ILE A 227 -17.66 15.59 -17.91
C ILE A 227 -17.48 14.77 -19.18
N ASN A 228 -18.28 13.70 -19.33
CA ASN A 228 -18.21 12.81 -20.49
C ASN A 228 -19.14 13.26 -21.62
N PHE A 229 -18.74 12.94 -22.85
CA PHE A 229 -19.46 13.28 -24.07
C PHE A 229 -19.85 12.04 -24.90
N PRO A 230 -20.98 12.11 -25.63
CA PRO A 230 -21.34 11.07 -26.59
C PRO A 230 -20.32 10.99 -27.73
N PHE A 231 -20.36 9.86 -28.46
CA PHE A 231 -19.54 9.69 -29.64
C PHE A 231 -19.83 10.79 -30.66
N ASN A 232 -18.77 11.39 -31.19
CA ASN A 232 -18.84 12.45 -32.18
C ASN A 232 -19.75 13.65 -31.83
N SER A 233 -19.88 13.98 -30.54
CA SER A 233 -20.74 15.06 -30.06
C SER A 233 -20.02 15.99 -29.09
N THR A 234 -20.49 17.24 -29.08
CA THR A 234 -20.16 18.32 -28.14
C THR A 234 -21.34 18.65 -27.23
N GLU A 235 -22.44 17.91 -27.34
CA GLU A 235 -23.67 18.17 -26.58
C GLU A 235 -23.54 17.67 -25.14
N LEU A 236 -23.91 18.54 -24.19
CA LEU A 236 -23.96 18.22 -22.78
C LEU A 236 -25.26 17.45 -22.48
N LYS A 237 -25.11 16.26 -21.90
CA LYS A 237 -26.25 15.48 -21.41
C LYS A 237 -26.85 16.11 -20.15
N PRO A 238 -28.13 15.83 -19.82
CA PRO A 238 -28.75 16.28 -18.58
C PRO A 238 -27.93 15.94 -17.33
N ILE A 239 -27.33 14.75 -17.28
CA ILE A 239 -26.47 14.32 -16.17
C ILE A 239 -25.17 15.15 -16.07
N SER A 240 -24.65 15.64 -17.20
CA SER A 240 -23.52 16.58 -17.22
C SER A 240 -23.94 17.93 -16.65
N ASN A 241 -25.16 18.39 -16.95
CA ASN A 241 -25.66 19.66 -16.41
C ASN A 241 -25.80 19.62 -14.88
N GLU A 242 -26.28 18.51 -14.30
CA GLU A 242 -26.36 18.38 -12.83
C GLU A 242 -24.99 18.48 -12.16
N LYS A 243 -23.98 17.80 -12.72
CA LYS A 243 -22.59 17.90 -12.26
C LYS A 243 -22.05 19.32 -12.37
N LEU A 244 -22.26 19.97 -13.52
CA LEU A 244 -21.82 21.34 -13.75
C LEU A 244 -22.53 22.34 -12.83
N GLN A 245 -23.82 22.15 -12.53
CA GLN A 245 -24.55 22.96 -11.54
C GLN A 245 -23.99 22.78 -10.13
N LYS A 246 -23.66 21.55 -9.74
CA LYS A 246 -23.04 21.27 -8.44
C LYS A 246 -21.67 21.94 -8.33
N LEU A 247 -20.80 21.73 -9.32
CA LEU A 247 -19.47 22.35 -9.36
C LEU A 247 -19.59 23.88 -9.36
N GLN A 248 -20.55 24.44 -10.08
CA GLN A 248 -20.79 25.88 -10.07
C GLN A 248 -21.13 26.41 -8.67
N LYS A 249 -21.96 25.70 -7.90
CA LYS A 249 -22.28 26.08 -6.51
C LYS A 249 -21.03 26.03 -5.63
N GLU A 250 -20.19 25.00 -5.81
CA GLU A 250 -18.91 24.88 -5.10
C GLU A 250 -17.98 26.06 -5.45
N ILE A 251 -17.83 26.39 -6.74
CA ILE A 251 -17.06 27.56 -7.20
C ILE A 251 -17.57 28.87 -6.56
N LYS A 252 -18.91 29.05 -6.49
CA LYS A 252 -19.51 30.26 -5.88
C LYS A 252 -19.31 30.34 -4.37
N ASN A 253 -19.10 29.20 -3.70
CA ASN A 253 -18.85 29.16 -2.26
C ASN A 253 -17.37 29.42 -1.90
N ILE A 254 -16.48 29.42 -2.89
CA ILE A 254 -15.08 29.81 -2.71
C ILE A 254 -15.03 31.30 -2.39
N LYS A 255 -14.51 31.66 -1.22
CA LYS A 255 -14.40 33.05 -0.74
C LYS A 255 -13.24 33.84 -1.37
N SER A 256 -12.44 33.21 -2.23
CA SER A 256 -11.29 33.85 -2.88
C SER A 256 -11.72 34.81 -3.98
N LYS A 257 -10.95 35.90 -4.14
CA LYS A 257 -11.16 36.90 -5.21
C LYS A 257 -10.67 36.40 -6.56
N ASN A 258 -9.63 35.55 -6.55
CA ASN A 258 -8.99 35.01 -7.74
C ASN A 258 -9.43 33.57 -7.92
N ILE A 259 -10.11 33.29 -9.03
CA ILE A 259 -10.54 31.95 -9.42
C ILE A 259 -10.10 31.79 -10.87
N PHE A 260 -9.40 30.70 -11.15
CA PHE A 260 -8.95 30.29 -12.47
C PHE A 260 -9.54 28.91 -12.77
N ILE A 261 -10.08 28.73 -13.97
CA ILE A 261 -10.69 27.48 -14.42
C ILE A 261 -9.96 27.04 -15.68
N MET A 262 -9.36 25.85 -15.65
CA MET A 262 -8.76 25.20 -16.80
C MET A 262 -9.67 24.09 -17.29
N LEU A 263 -9.96 24.10 -18.60
CA LEU A 263 -10.80 23.11 -19.28
C LEU A 263 -9.97 22.35 -20.30
N SER A 264 -9.66 21.10 -19.99
CA SER A 264 -8.87 20.21 -20.84
C SER A 264 -9.78 19.22 -21.54
N GLY A 265 -10.02 19.42 -22.83
CA GLY A 265 -10.89 18.57 -23.63
C GLY A 265 -10.14 17.41 -24.26
N HIS A 266 -10.72 16.21 -24.22
CA HIS A 266 -10.16 14.99 -24.79
C HIS A 266 -11.11 14.34 -25.80
N ALA A 267 -10.53 13.62 -26.75
CA ALA A 267 -11.22 12.80 -27.73
C ALA A 267 -10.68 11.36 -27.73
N ASP A 268 -11.52 10.42 -28.13
CA ASP A 268 -11.07 9.05 -28.33
C ASP A 268 -10.22 8.91 -29.61
N LYS A 269 -9.60 7.74 -29.77
CA LYS A 269 -8.70 7.46 -30.90
C LYS A 269 -9.41 7.26 -32.25
N ILE A 270 -10.75 7.27 -32.31
CA ILE A 270 -11.47 7.05 -33.57
C ILE A 270 -11.52 8.34 -34.37
N GLY A 271 -10.79 8.39 -35.49
CA GLY A 271 -10.74 9.56 -36.36
C GLY A 271 -9.30 9.99 -36.65
N ASN A 272 -9.12 11.11 -37.34
CA ASN A 272 -7.80 11.68 -37.56
C ASN A 272 -7.43 12.68 -36.46
N LYS A 273 -6.12 12.88 -36.25
CA LYS A 273 -5.59 13.74 -35.18
C LYS A 273 -6.13 15.17 -35.24
N LYS A 274 -6.19 15.80 -36.42
CA LYS A 274 -6.68 17.18 -36.59
C LYS A 274 -8.16 17.32 -36.21
N TYR A 275 -8.97 16.35 -36.60
CA TYR A 275 -10.38 16.29 -36.26
C TYR A 275 -10.57 16.12 -34.75
N ASN A 276 -9.86 15.16 -34.15
CA ASN A 276 -9.93 14.89 -32.71
C ASN A 276 -9.45 16.09 -31.88
N GLN A 277 -8.42 16.80 -32.35
CA GLN A 277 -7.96 18.06 -31.75
C GLN A 277 -9.11 19.07 -31.69
N LYS A 278 -9.73 19.35 -32.84
CA LYS A 278 -10.84 20.32 -32.92
C LYS A 278 -12.04 19.91 -32.09
N LEU A 279 -12.45 18.63 -32.17
CA LEU A 279 -13.58 18.10 -31.41
C LEU A 279 -13.35 18.18 -29.89
N SER A 280 -12.13 17.91 -29.45
CA SER A 280 -11.75 17.99 -28.03
C SER A 280 -11.84 19.44 -27.52
N GLU A 281 -11.38 20.40 -28.32
CA GLU A 281 -11.46 21.83 -28.04
C GLU A 281 -12.92 22.31 -27.99
N ASP A 282 -13.74 21.91 -28.95
CA ASP A 282 -15.16 22.30 -29.03
C ASP A 282 -15.98 21.77 -27.83
N ARG A 283 -15.64 20.59 -27.29
CA ARG A 283 -16.23 20.08 -26.04
C ARG A 283 -15.88 20.96 -24.85
N ALA A 284 -14.62 21.37 -24.72
CA ALA A 284 -14.20 22.27 -23.66
C ALA A 284 -14.88 23.64 -23.80
N TYR A 285 -15.03 24.16 -25.02
CA TYR A 285 -15.83 25.36 -25.29
C TYR A 285 -17.30 25.22 -24.90
N SER A 286 -17.89 24.04 -25.04
CA SER A 286 -19.28 23.79 -24.64
C SER A 286 -19.48 23.98 -23.13
N ILE A 287 -18.50 23.55 -22.33
CA ILE A 287 -18.49 23.76 -20.88
C ILE A 287 -18.13 25.21 -20.52
N LYS A 288 -17.21 25.85 -21.26
CA LYS A 288 -16.94 27.29 -21.11
C LYS A 288 -18.21 28.11 -21.29
N ASN A 289 -18.95 27.86 -22.38
CA ASN A 289 -20.21 28.53 -22.68
C ASN A 289 -21.27 28.29 -21.59
N TYR A 290 -21.30 27.09 -21.02
CA TYR A 290 -22.13 26.78 -19.86
C TYR A 290 -21.74 27.68 -18.66
N PHE A 291 -20.47 27.73 -18.27
CA PHE A 291 -20.06 28.53 -17.12
C PHE A 291 -20.24 30.04 -17.33
N THR A 292 -19.95 30.55 -18.53
CA THR A 292 -20.15 31.95 -18.86
C THR A 292 -21.62 32.35 -18.85
N SER A 293 -22.51 31.51 -19.38
CA SER A 293 -23.96 31.78 -19.35
C SER A 293 -24.54 31.76 -17.93
N HIS A 294 -23.85 31.15 -16.97
CA HIS A 294 -24.25 31.14 -15.57
C HIS A 294 -23.42 32.10 -14.69
N GLY A 295 -22.70 33.05 -15.29
CA GLY A 295 -22.12 34.21 -14.62
C GLY A 295 -20.65 34.07 -14.19
N ILE A 296 -19.93 33.04 -14.62
CA ILE A 296 -18.46 33.00 -14.46
C ILE A 296 -17.83 33.78 -15.60
N SER A 297 -16.97 34.74 -15.26
CA SER A 297 -16.36 35.62 -16.25
C SER A 297 -15.43 34.86 -17.20
N GLN A 298 -15.45 35.21 -18.49
CA GLN A 298 -14.74 34.48 -19.56
C GLN A 298 -13.21 34.50 -19.39
N ASP A 299 -12.66 35.57 -18.82
CA ASP A 299 -11.26 35.77 -18.47
C ASP A 299 -10.76 34.81 -17.40
N LYS A 300 -11.66 34.25 -16.59
CA LYS A 300 -11.32 33.22 -15.59
C LYS A 300 -11.22 31.81 -16.18
N ILE A 301 -11.57 31.62 -17.46
CA ILE A 301 -11.69 30.29 -18.07
C ILE A 301 -10.74 30.12 -19.26
N THR A 302 -9.76 29.24 -19.09
CA THR A 302 -8.83 28.81 -20.13
C THR A 302 -9.29 27.47 -20.73
N VAL A 303 -9.24 27.36 -22.06
CA VAL A 303 -9.63 26.16 -22.80
C VAL A 303 -8.42 25.60 -23.51
N GLN A 304 -8.23 24.28 -23.41
CA GLN A 304 -7.21 23.54 -24.13
C GLN A 304 -7.80 22.27 -24.74
N GLY A 305 -7.60 22.09 -26.04
CA GLY A 305 -7.86 20.80 -26.70
C GLY A 305 -6.64 19.90 -26.59
N MET A 306 -6.84 18.67 -26.13
CA MET A 306 -5.79 17.66 -25.95
C MET A 306 -5.86 16.55 -27.00
N GLY A 307 -6.83 16.64 -27.92
CA GLY A 307 -7.05 15.65 -28.97
C GLY A 307 -7.18 14.24 -28.41
N ASN A 308 -6.55 13.28 -29.08
CA ASN A 308 -6.50 11.88 -28.67
C ASN A 308 -5.16 11.47 -28.04
N GLU A 309 -4.40 12.43 -27.51
CA GLU A 309 -3.03 12.19 -27.02
C GLU A 309 -2.98 11.55 -25.63
N PHE A 310 -4.05 11.70 -24.83
CA PHE A 310 -4.11 11.21 -23.44
C PHE A 310 -5.29 10.23 -23.21
N PRO A 311 -5.27 9.04 -23.84
CA PRO A 311 -6.30 8.02 -23.67
C PRO A 311 -6.15 7.27 -22.35
N LEU A 312 -7.25 7.13 -21.61
CA LEU A 312 -7.36 6.31 -20.40
C LEU A 312 -7.53 4.83 -20.73
N THR A 313 -7.99 4.51 -21.94
CA THR A 313 -8.41 3.15 -22.30
C THR A 313 -7.40 2.38 -23.16
N ASN A 314 -6.20 2.93 -23.40
CA ASN A 314 -5.24 2.40 -24.36
C ASN A 314 -4.86 0.92 -24.14
N GLN A 315 -4.79 0.48 -22.88
CA GLN A 315 -4.43 -0.90 -22.51
C GLN A 315 -5.62 -1.87 -22.59
N ILE A 316 -6.85 -1.37 -22.48
CA ILE A 316 -8.08 -2.18 -22.35
C ILE A 316 -8.78 -2.33 -23.70
N CYS A 317 -8.89 -1.23 -24.46
CA CYS A 317 -9.62 -1.19 -25.73
C CYS A 317 -8.71 -1.37 -26.95
N LYS A 318 -7.64 -2.17 -26.83
CA LYS A 318 -6.66 -2.38 -27.89
C LYS A 318 -7.16 -3.34 -28.98
N ASP A 319 -7.73 -4.47 -28.56
CA ASP A 319 -7.99 -5.63 -29.45
C ASP A 319 -9.48 -5.85 -29.75
N ILE A 320 -10.28 -4.77 -29.79
CA ILE A 320 -11.72 -4.85 -30.08
C ILE A 320 -11.96 -4.62 -31.56
N SER A 321 -12.33 -5.68 -32.28
CA SER A 321 -12.59 -5.64 -33.73
C SER A 321 -13.96 -5.04 -34.09
N SER A 322 -14.96 -5.22 -33.23
CA SER A 322 -16.32 -4.72 -33.47
C SER A 322 -16.41 -3.21 -33.23
N ARG A 323 -16.74 -2.44 -34.27
CA ARG A 323 -16.83 -0.96 -34.20
C ARG A 323 -17.81 -0.46 -33.12
N PRO A 324 -19.03 -0.98 -32.98
CA PRO A 324 -19.93 -0.56 -31.90
C PRO A 324 -19.38 -0.82 -30.49
N LEU A 325 -18.74 -1.98 -30.29
CA LEU A 325 -18.12 -2.33 -29.01
C LEU A 325 -16.90 -1.44 -28.72
N LEU A 326 -16.11 -1.11 -29.74
CA LEU A 326 -14.98 -0.20 -29.61
C LEU A 326 -15.43 1.21 -29.21
N ILE A 327 -16.47 1.75 -29.86
CA ILE A 327 -17.03 3.08 -29.52
C ILE A 327 -17.52 3.12 -28.06
N SER A 328 -18.14 2.04 -27.60
CA SER A 328 -18.60 1.89 -26.21
C SER A 328 -17.41 1.79 -25.24
N CYS A 329 -16.40 0.97 -25.56
CA CYS A 329 -15.20 0.81 -24.73
C CYS A 329 -14.42 2.13 -24.57
N LEU A 330 -14.30 2.91 -25.64
CA LEU A 330 -13.59 4.20 -25.64
C LEU A 330 -14.39 5.36 -25.02
N ALA A 331 -15.58 5.11 -24.46
CA ALA A 331 -16.39 6.16 -23.85
C ALA A 331 -15.72 7.00 -22.75
N PRO A 332 -14.84 6.44 -21.91
CA PRO A 332 -14.09 7.23 -20.93
C PRO A 332 -13.15 8.28 -21.54
N ASP A 333 -12.66 8.07 -22.77
CA ASP A 333 -11.70 9.00 -23.41
C ASP A 333 -12.37 10.27 -23.95
N ARG A 334 -13.70 10.25 -24.14
CA ARG A 334 -14.49 11.41 -24.57
C ARG A 334 -14.91 12.21 -23.34
N ARG A 335 -14.00 13.03 -22.83
CA ARG A 335 -14.22 13.80 -21.61
C ARG A 335 -13.66 15.21 -21.69
N VAL A 336 -14.11 16.08 -20.80
CA VAL A 336 -13.43 17.32 -20.45
C VAL A 336 -13.12 17.24 -18.95
N GLU A 337 -11.85 17.49 -18.63
CA GLU A 337 -11.36 17.63 -17.27
C GLU A 337 -11.44 19.11 -16.89
N ILE A 338 -12.04 19.39 -15.73
CA ILE A 338 -12.24 20.74 -15.22
C ILE A 338 -11.39 20.86 -13.97
N GLU A 339 -10.44 21.79 -13.99
CA GLU A 339 -9.62 22.14 -12.84
C GLU A 339 -9.93 23.57 -12.42
N VAL A 340 -10.37 23.77 -11.19
CA VAL A 340 -10.59 25.10 -10.60
C VAL A 340 -9.49 25.34 -9.59
N LEU A 341 -8.78 26.44 -9.75
CA LEU A 341 -7.75 26.93 -8.84
C LEU A 341 -8.21 28.26 -8.24
N SER A 342 -7.95 28.48 -6.95
CA SER A 342 -8.21 29.76 -6.30
C SER A 342 -7.12 30.11 -5.30
N ASP A 343 -6.66 31.36 -5.29
CA ASP A 343 -5.55 31.84 -4.45
C ASP A 343 -5.94 32.04 -2.97
#